data_AF-A0A850J5Q2-F1
#
_entry.id   AF-A0A850J5Q2-F1
#
_cell.length_a   1.000
_cell.length_b   1.000
_cell.length_c   1.000
_cell.angle_alpha   90.00
_cell.angle_beta   90.00
_cell.angle_gamma   90.00
#
_symmetry.space_group_name_H-M   'P 1'
#
loop_
_entity.id
_entity.type
_entity.pdbx_description
1 polymer ?
#
loop_
_entity_poly.entity_id
_entity_poly.type
_entity_poly.pdbx_seq_one_letter_code
_entity_poly.pdbx_strand_id
1 'polypeptide(L)'
;PAARLGPAAADRLREAPWRLLRVPGVRPQQADHFARAVLGQDAGPGDVRRGRALVLHLLTEAARGGHTVTPAAEVMSALERARVPDPRGAVEAALDEAEVLSLTEEPEFGSDIDEESFEEDAEPEEPEEMLGAARWALAEEAAAEAFQRLTLTAAPLLDDAAVKGLRDGLPEDRSLALTAALRTGVSILRGGERERPVLGQPVP
;
A
#
# COMPACT_ATOMS: atom_id res chain seq x y z
N PRO A 1 -2.00 15.55 17.12
CA PRO A 1 -0.61 15.66 16.57
C PRO A 1 0.45 14.95 17.44
N ALA A 2 0.60 15.30 18.72
CA ALA A 2 1.60 14.71 19.63
C ALA A 2 1.42 13.21 19.89
N ALA A 3 0.18 12.70 19.87
CA ALA A 3 -0.13 11.29 20.13
C ALA A 3 0.58 10.29 19.19
N ARG A 4 0.95 10.69 17.96
CA ARG A 4 1.63 9.79 17.00
C ARG A 4 3.08 9.47 17.36
N LEU A 5 3.72 10.31 18.16
CA LEU A 5 5.08 10.07 18.63
C LEU A 5 5.09 9.24 19.94
N GLY A 6 3.93 9.07 20.55
CA GLY A 6 3.73 8.34 21.81
C GLY A 6 4.13 9.14 23.05
N PRO A 7 3.98 8.55 24.24
CA PRO A 7 4.30 9.23 25.50
C PRO A 7 5.79 9.61 25.65
N ALA A 8 6.69 8.87 25.00
CA ALA A 8 8.13 9.15 24.98
C ALA A 8 8.57 10.08 23.82
N ALA A 9 7.65 10.90 23.28
CA ALA A 9 7.92 11.73 22.11
C ALA A 9 9.11 12.67 22.30
N ALA A 10 9.23 13.30 23.46
CA ALA A 10 10.28 14.27 23.74
C ALA A 10 11.68 13.63 23.70
N ASP A 11 11.82 12.45 24.28
CA ASP A 11 13.10 11.71 24.31
C ASP A 11 13.47 11.22 22.91
N ARG A 12 12.51 10.61 22.20
CA ARG A 12 12.70 10.15 20.82
C ARG A 12 13.08 11.27 19.85
N LEU A 13 12.51 12.46 20.03
CA LEU A 13 12.85 13.63 19.21
C LEU A 13 14.20 14.25 19.58
N ARG A 14 14.65 14.11 20.83
CA ARG A 14 16.01 14.50 21.22
C ARG A 14 17.06 13.57 20.60
N GLU A 15 16.77 12.27 20.55
CA GLU A 15 17.66 11.26 19.94
C GLU A 15 17.67 11.33 18.40
N ALA A 16 16.48 11.46 17.79
CA ALA A 16 16.28 11.47 16.35
C ALA A 16 15.27 12.56 15.93
N PRO A 17 15.72 13.82 15.80
CA PRO A 17 14.82 14.96 15.61
C PRO A 17 14.02 14.93 14.32
N TRP A 18 14.52 14.28 13.26
CA TRP A 18 13.77 14.11 12.01
C TRP A 18 12.58 13.16 12.11
N ARG A 19 12.40 12.41 13.22
CA ARG A 19 11.15 11.68 13.49
C ARG A 19 9.93 12.61 13.52
N LEU A 20 10.14 13.93 13.65
CA LEU A 20 9.10 14.95 13.48
C LEU A 20 8.36 14.84 12.14
N LEU A 21 9.00 14.32 11.08
CA LEU A 21 8.37 14.09 9.78
C LEU A 21 7.22 13.07 9.80
N ARG A 22 7.07 12.29 10.88
CA ARG A 22 5.91 11.40 11.06
C ARG A 22 4.61 12.14 11.38
N VAL A 23 4.71 13.42 11.74
CA VAL A 23 3.55 14.28 12.01
C VAL A 23 3.02 14.82 10.68
N PRO A 24 1.75 14.56 10.31
CA PRO A 24 1.18 15.04 9.05
C PRO A 24 1.34 16.55 8.87
N GLY A 25 1.74 16.97 7.68
CA GLY A 25 1.91 18.38 7.32
C GLY A 25 3.26 18.99 7.72
N VAL A 26 4.13 18.26 8.44
CA VAL A 26 5.51 18.71 8.67
C VAL A 26 6.33 18.51 7.40
N ARG A 27 6.96 19.59 6.95
CA ARG A 27 7.84 19.58 5.77
C ARG A 27 9.29 19.28 6.15
N PRO A 28 10.10 18.70 5.23
CA PRO A 28 11.55 18.47 5.42
C PRO A 28 12.30 19.67 5.99
N GLN A 29 12.03 20.89 5.51
CA GLN A 29 12.70 22.11 5.97
C GLN A 29 12.38 22.45 7.44
N GLN A 30 11.16 22.13 7.90
CA GLN A 30 10.77 22.33 9.29
C GLN A 30 11.44 21.30 10.20
N ALA A 31 11.55 20.05 9.75
CA ALA A 31 12.29 19.01 10.47
C ALA A 31 13.80 19.34 10.53
N ASP A 32 14.38 19.83 9.44
CA ASP A 32 15.79 20.28 9.40
C ASP A 32 16.02 21.47 10.34
N HIS A 33 15.08 22.43 10.42
CA HIS A 33 15.16 23.53 11.38
C HIS A 33 15.11 23.02 12.83
N PHE A 34 14.18 22.12 13.13
CA PHE A 34 14.07 21.49 14.46
C PHE A 34 15.34 20.70 14.81
N ALA A 35 15.89 19.92 13.88
CA ALA A 35 17.12 19.17 14.09
C ALA A 35 18.31 20.08 14.42
N ARG A 36 18.46 21.22 13.74
CA ARG A 36 19.49 22.21 14.08
C ARG A 36 19.28 22.83 15.46
N ALA A 37 18.04 23.04 15.89
CA ALA A 37 17.74 23.53 17.23
C ALA A 37 18.07 22.50 18.33
N VAL A 38 17.95 21.20 18.03
CA VAL A 38 18.21 20.11 18.98
C VAL A 38 19.69 19.68 19.00
N LEU A 39 20.32 19.56 17.83
CA LEU A 39 21.65 18.97 17.66
C LEU A 39 22.74 19.98 17.30
N GLY A 40 22.38 21.23 16.99
CA GLY A 40 23.35 22.26 16.60
C GLY A 40 24.10 21.90 15.32
N GLN A 41 25.43 21.89 15.40
CA GLN A 41 26.33 21.65 14.27
C GLN A 41 26.32 20.20 13.78
N ASP A 42 25.87 19.26 14.62
CA ASP A 42 25.79 17.85 14.27
C ASP A 42 24.61 17.55 13.31
N ALA A 43 23.70 18.52 13.10
CA ALA A 43 22.59 18.40 12.15
C ALA A 43 23.04 18.67 10.70
N GLY A 44 23.75 17.71 10.11
CA GLY A 44 24.23 17.76 8.72
C GLY A 44 23.26 17.15 7.69
N PRO A 45 23.39 17.51 6.39
CA PRO A 45 22.61 16.91 5.32
C PRO A 45 22.89 15.41 5.11
N GLY A 46 24.10 14.95 5.46
CA GLY A 46 24.51 13.55 5.44
C GLY A 46 24.26 12.78 6.75
N ASP A 47 23.50 13.35 7.69
CA ASP A 47 23.12 12.62 8.90
C ASP A 47 22.22 11.43 8.53
N VAL A 48 22.61 10.22 8.93
CA VAL A 48 21.87 8.98 8.65
C VAL A 48 20.44 9.04 9.17
N ARG A 49 20.19 9.70 10.32
CA ARG A 49 18.85 9.89 10.89
C ARG A 49 17.96 10.73 9.97
N ARG A 50 18.55 11.72 9.28
CA ARG A 50 17.84 12.55 8.30
C ARG A 50 17.46 11.74 7.07
N GLY A 51 18.43 11.03 6.48
CA GLY A 51 18.20 10.20 5.29
C GLY A 51 17.07 9.19 5.51
N ARG A 52 17.17 8.41 6.59
CA ARG A 52 16.14 7.44 6.99
C ARG A 52 14.74 8.05 7.15
N ALA A 53 14.66 9.18 7.85
CA ALA A 53 13.39 9.85 8.08
C ALA A 53 12.78 10.41 6.78
N LEU A 54 13.62 10.84 5.82
CA LEU A 54 13.17 11.29 4.51
C LEU A 54 12.62 10.14 3.66
N VAL A 55 13.27 8.96 3.66
CA VAL A 55 12.75 7.76 2.97
C VAL A 55 11.33 7.45 3.44
N LEU A 56 11.14 7.29 4.75
CA LEU A 56 9.82 7.00 5.31
C LEU A 56 8.81 8.13 5.06
N HIS A 57 9.26 9.39 5.07
CA HIS A 57 8.41 10.54 4.76
C HIS A 57 7.92 10.52 3.31
N LEU A 58 8.80 10.26 2.35
CA LEU A 58 8.46 10.17 0.92
C LEU A 58 7.43 9.06 0.66
N LEU A 59 7.69 7.86 1.18
CA LEU A 59 6.72 6.75 1.11
C LEU A 59 5.41 7.10 1.82
N THR A 60 5.49 7.85 2.93
CA THR A 60 4.30 8.28 3.64
C THR A 60 3.45 9.26 2.82
N GLU A 61 4.09 10.18 2.10
CA GLU A 61 3.38 11.12 1.22
C GLU A 61 2.84 10.41 -0.03
N ALA A 62 3.57 9.45 -0.61
CA ALA A 62 3.10 8.63 -1.72
C ALA A 62 1.81 7.86 -1.36
N ALA A 63 1.76 7.27 -0.17
CA ALA A 63 0.56 6.60 0.36
C ALA A 63 -0.61 7.53 0.63
N ARG A 64 -0.38 8.83 0.87
CA ARG A 64 -1.48 9.81 0.92
C ARG A 64 -2.07 10.07 -0.46
N GLY A 65 -1.28 9.87 -1.51
CA GLY A 65 -1.72 9.89 -2.92
C GLY A 65 -2.32 8.58 -3.41
N GLY A 66 -2.26 7.50 -2.62
CA GLY A 66 -2.84 6.19 -2.95
C GLY A 66 -1.80 5.09 -3.24
N HIS A 67 -0.51 5.40 -3.26
CA HIS A 67 0.55 4.43 -3.53
C HIS A 67 1.00 3.69 -2.24
N THR A 68 0.83 2.38 -2.16
CA THR A 68 1.32 1.60 -1.00
C THR A 68 2.80 1.24 -1.10
N VAL A 69 3.31 1.16 -2.33
CA VAL A 69 4.72 0.98 -2.70
C VAL A 69 5.17 2.06 -3.69
N THR A 70 6.47 2.26 -3.87
CA THR A 70 7.04 3.25 -4.80
C THR A 70 8.36 2.71 -5.36
N PRO A 71 8.66 2.88 -6.66
CA PRO A 71 9.92 2.43 -7.23
C PRO A 71 11.13 2.96 -6.47
N ALA A 72 12.09 2.07 -6.18
CA ALA A 72 13.30 2.44 -5.44
C ALA A 72 14.06 3.57 -6.15
N ALA A 73 14.12 3.53 -7.48
CA ALA A 73 14.75 4.57 -8.31
C ALA A 73 14.09 5.96 -8.14
N GLU A 74 12.76 6.02 -7.98
CA GLU A 74 12.05 7.28 -7.74
C GLU A 74 12.34 7.84 -6.35
N VAL A 75 12.39 6.96 -5.34
CA VAL A 75 12.76 7.34 -3.96
C VAL A 75 14.18 7.89 -3.94
N MET A 76 15.12 7.21 -4.61
CA MET A 76 16.51 7.65 -4.77
C MET A 76 16.59 9.05 -5.41
N SER A 77 15.92 9.24 -6.54
CA SER A 77 15.83 10.54 -7.23
C SER A 77 15.22 11.64 -6.35
N ALA A 78 14.25 11.30 -5.49
CA ALA A 78 13.65 12.23 -4.55
C ALA A 78 14.60 12.63 -3.41
N LEU A 79 15.41 11.70 -2.91
CA LEU A 79 16.43 11.96 -1.89
C LEU A 79 17.55 12.86 -2.42
N GLU A 80 17.99 12.65 -3.68
CA GLU A 80 18.94 13.54 -4.36
C GLU A 80 18.41 14.97 -4.44
N ARG A 81 17.15 15.15 -4.88
CA ARG A 81 16.47 16.46 -4.88
C ARG A 81 16.36 17.06 -3.48
N ALA A 82 16.25 16.22 -2.45
CA ALA A 82 16.26 16.63 -1.04
C ALA A 82 17.67 16.88 -0.48
N ARG A 83 18.70 16.84 -1.33
CA ARG A 83 20.13 17.06 -1.02
C ARG A 83 20.69 16.05 -0.01
N VAL A 84 20.27 14.79 -0.11
CA VAL A 84 20.92 13.68 0.59
C VAL A 84 22.18 13.30 -0.18
N PRO A 85 23.38 13.34 0.44
CA PRO A 85 24.64 13.06 -0.26
C PRO A 85 24.80 11.61 -0.73
N ASP A 86 24.24 10.66 0.04
CA ASP A 86 24.22 9.24 -0.28
C ASP A 86 22.77 8.72 -0.19
N PRO A 87 21.99 8.82 -1.29
CA PRO A 87 20.62 8.32 -1.34
C PRO A 87 20.53 6.82 -1.06
N ARG A 88 21.50 6.03 -1.56
CA ARG A 88 21.47 4.58 -1.46
C ARG A 88 21.67 4.15 -0.01
N GLY A 89 22.69 4.69 0.65
CA GLY A 89 22.93 4.45 2.07
C GLY A 89 21.77 4.92 2.94
N ALA A 90 21.02 5.96 2.53
CA ALA A 90 19.82 6.39 3.24
C ALA A 90 18.67 5.37 3.13
N VAL A 91 18.48 4.75 1.97
CA VAL A 91 17.51 3.65 1.76
C VAL A 91 17.93 2.42 2.55
N GLU A 92 19.19 1.98 2.42
CA GLU A 92 19.74 0.83 3.16
C GLU A 92 19.55 1.03 4.68
N ALA A 93 19.90 2.20 5.21
CA ALA A 93 19.72 2.50 6.63
C ALA A 93 18.23 2.55 7.06
N ALA A 94 17.30 2.81 6.14
CA ALA A 94 15.86 2.80 6.42
C ALA A 94 15.30 1.37 6.44
N LEU A 95 15.81 0.50 5.56
CA LEU A 95 15.55 -0.93 5.56
C LEU A 95 16.06 -1.58 6.85
N ASP A 96 17.27 -1.22 7.30
CA ASP A 96 17.85 -1.71 8.56
C ASP A 96 17.04 -1.36 9.81
N GLU A 97 16.29 -0.25 9.80
CA GLU A 97 15.38 0.12 10.91
C GLU A 97 14.04 -0.65 10.85
N ALA A 98 13.80 -1.43 9.79
CA ALA A 98 12.57 -2.19 9.56
C ALA A 98 11.28 -1.34 9.52
N GLU A 99 11.39 -0.04 9.24
CA GLU A 99 10.24 0.84 9.00
C GLU A 99 9.87 0.94 7.51
N VAL A 100 10.76 0.45 6.65
CA VAL A 100 10.63 0.34 5.19
C VAL A 100 10.96 -1.09 4.81
N LEU A 101 10.31 -1.61 3.78
CA LEU A 101 10.57 -2.92 3.19
C LEU A 101 10.92 -2.73 1.71
N SER A 102 11.82 -3.59 1.22
CA SER A 102 12.03 -3.79 -0.21
C SER A 102 11.12 -4.93 -0.67
N LEU A 103 10.46 -4.71 -1.79
CA LEU A 103 9.60 -5.65 -2.47
C LEU A 103 10.08 -5.74 -3.91
N THR A 104 9.82 -6.88 -4.55
CA THR A 104 10.14 -7.08 -5.96
C THR A 104 8.83 -7.24 -6.71
N GLU A 105 8.58 -6.35 -7.66
CA GLU A 105 7.45 -6.47 -8.57
C GLU A 105 7.92 -7.26 -9.79
N GLU A 106 7.38 -8.47 -9.95
CA GLU A 106 7.63 -9.26 -11.15
C GLU A 106 6.76 -8.71 -12.28
N PRO A 107 7.30 -8.60 -13.51
CA PRO A 107 6.50 -8.17 -14.66
C PRO A 107 5.33 -9.14 -14.84
N GLU A 108 4.14 -8.60 -15.10
CA GLU A 108 2.97 -9.42 -15.41
C GLU A 108 3.26 -10.24 -16.68
N PHE A 109 3.26 -11.57 -16.55
CA PHE A 109 3.36 -12.46 -17.72
C PHE A 109 2.11 -12.26 -18.61
N GLY A 110 2.25 -11.44 -19.65
CA GLY A 110 1.31 -11.37 -20.79
C GLY A 110 0.27 -10.25 -20.80
N SER A 111 0.46 -9.14 -20.07
CA SER A 111 -0.50 -8.01 -20.07
C SER A 111 -0.38 -7.05 -21.26
N ASP A 112 0.76 -7.02 -21.96
CA ASP A 112 1.02 -6.17 -23.14
C ASP A 112 1.49 -6.95 -24.38
N ILE A 113 1.12 -8.23 -24.50
CA ILE A 113 1.28 -8.92 -25.78
C ILE A 113 0.08 -8.54 -26.66
N ASP A 114 0.24 -7.50 -27.49
CA ASP A 114 -0.53 -7.42 -28.73
C ASP A 114 -0.37 -8.78 -29.41
N GLU A 115 -1.47 -9.47 -29.71
CA GLU A 115 -1.47 -10.80 -30.36
C GLU A 115 -0.72 -10.80 -31.72
N GLU A 116 -0.34 -9.63 -32.24
CA GLU A 116 0.48 -9.43 -33.44
C GLU A 116 2.01 -9.29 -33.19
N SER A 117 2.46 -9.23 -31.93
CA SER A 117 3.87 -9.05 -31.55
C SER A 117 4.46 -10.26 -30.81
N PHE A 118 4.25 -11.46 -31.35
CA PHE A 118 5.07 -12.62 -30.97
C PHE A 118 6.46 -12.49 -31.60
N GLU A 119 7.29 -11.57 -31.09
CA GLU A 119 8.74 -11.73 -31.23
C GLU A 119 9.16 -12.82 -30.25
N GLU A 120 9.41 -14.02 -30.78
CA GLU A 120 9.78 -15.24 -30.03
C GLU A 120 11.08 -15.09 -29.19
N ASP A 121 11.77 -13.94 -29.29
CA ASP A 121 13.07 -13.59 -28.68
C ASP A 121 13.03 -12.35 -27.78
N ALA A 122 11.87 -11.81 -27.39
CA ALA A 122 11.82 -10.70 -26.44
C ALA A 122 12.28 -11.15 -25.04
N GLU A 123 13.39 -10.58 -24.55
CA GLU A 123 13.85 -10.82 -23.17
C GLU A 123 12.78 -10.33 -22.18
N PRO A 124 12.40 -11.13 -21.17
CA PRO A 124 11.44 -10.71 -20.16
C PRO A 124 11.99 -9.48 -19.43
N GLU A 125 11.11 -8.51 -19.15
CA GLU A 125 11.49 -7.31 -18.41
C GLU A 125 12.14 -7.67 -17.07
N GLU A 126 13.15 -6.90 -16.65
CA GLU A 126 13.78 -7.13 -15.36
C GLU A 126 12.81 -6.75 -14.23
N PRO A 127 12.75 -7.55 -13.15
CA PRO A 127 11.89 -7.23 -12.02
C PRO A 127 12.30 -5.91 -11.37
N GLU A 128 11.31 -5.06 -11.06
CA GLU A 128 11.55 -3.74 -10.49
C GLU A 128 11.61 -3.80 -8.95
N GLU A 129 12.62 -3.14 -8.35
CA GLU A 129 12.71 -3.01 -6.90
C GLU A 129 11.79 -1.87 -6.41
N MET A 130 10.87 -2.23 -5.53
CA MET A 130 9.88 -1.35 -4.93
C MET A 130 10.15 -1.16 -3.44
N LEU A 131 9.84 0.03 -2.92
CA LEU A 131 9.93 0.34 -1.50
C LEU A 131 8.54 0.63 -0.94
N GLY A 132 8.19 -0.03 0.17
CA GLY A 132 6.94 0.19 0.89
C GLY A 132 7.20 0.56 2.35
N ALA A 133 6.40 1.46 2.93
CA ALA A 133 6.48 1.64 4.38
C ALA A 133 5.93 0.39 5.06
N ALA A 134 6.67 -0.17 6.02
CA ALA A 134 6.39 -1.49 6.58
C ALA A 134 4.95 -1.64 7.11
N ARG A 135 4.38 -0.57 7.69
CA ARG A 135 3.00 -0.58 8.20
C ARG A 135 1.92 -0.85 7.15
N TRP A 136 2.19 -0.53 5.89
CA TRP A 136 1.26 -0.72 4.77
C TRP A 136 1.61 -1.97 4.00
N ALA A 137 2.87 -2.15 3.63
CA ALA A 137 3.35 -3.33 2.91
C ALA A 137 3.02 -4.62 3.68
N LEU A 138 3.27 -4.69 4.99
CA LEU A 138 2.92 -5.87 5.80
C LEU A 138 1.40 -6.07 5.94
N ALA A 139 0.63 -4.97 5.97
CA ALA A 139 -0.82 -5.06 6.06
C ALA A 139 -1.44 -5.56 4.76
N GLU A 140 -0.87 -5.16 3.63
CA GLU A 140 -1.23 -5.60 2.29
C GLU A 140 -0.89 -7.08 2.09
N GLU A 141 0.34 -7.50 2.41
CA GLU A 141 0.76 -8.90 2.35
C GLU A 141 -0.15 -9.79 3.23
N ALA A 142 -0.40 -9.38 4.48
CA ALA A 142 -1.29 -10.12 5.37
C ALA A 142 -2.73 -10.22 4.83
N ALA A 143 -3.21 -9.21 4.11
CA ALA A 143 -4.52 -9.25 3.46
C ALA A 143 -4.51 -10.21 2.26
N ALA A 144 -3.47 -10.18 1.43
CA ALA A 144 -3.28 -11.09 0.30
C ALA A 144 -3.23 -12.56 0.76
N GLU A 145 -2.38 -12.88 1.75
CA GLU A 145 -2.30 -14.22 2.35
C GLU A 145 -3.65 -14.67 2.93
N ALA A 146 -4.38 -13.75 3.59
CA ALA A 146 -5.69 -14.05 4.13
C ALA A 146 -6.71 -14.36 3.02
N PHE A 147 -6.72 -13.60 1.92
CA PHE A 147 -7.60 -13.87 0.79
C PHE A 147 -7.27 -15.19 0.10
N GLN A 148 -5.98 -15.49 -0.08
CA GLN A 148 -5.55 -16.76 -0.65
C GLN A 148 -6.00 -17.93 0.24
N ARG A 149 -5.78 -17.83 1.55
CA ARG A 149 -6.22 -18.85 2.51
C ARG A 149 -7.73 -19.03 2.47
N LEU A 150 -8.51 -17.96 2.50
CA LEU A 150 -9.97 -18.04 2.42
C LEU A 150 -10.41 -18.73 1.13
N THR A 151 -9.80 -18.38 0.00
CA THR A 151 -10.11 -18.96 -1.31
C THR A 151 -9.79 -20.45 -1.37
N LEU A 152 -8.65 -20.87 -0.85
CA LEU A 152 -8.19 -22.26 -0.92
C LEU A 152 -8.86 -23.19 0.09
N THR A 153 -9.32 -22.66 1.23
CA THR A 153 -9.81 -23.49 2.36
C THR A 153 -11.32 -23.48 2.51
N ALA A 154 -12.04 -22.67 1.73
CA ALA A 154 -13.48 -22.59 1.82
C ALA A 154 -14.17 -23.92 1.44
N ALA A 155 -15.19 -24.25 2.20
CA ALA A 155 -16.15 -25.30 1.87
C ALA A 155 -17.54 -24.69 1.70
N PRO A 156 -18.42 -25.28 0.87
CA PRO A 156 -19.79 -24.83 0.75
C PRO A 156 -20.49 -24.78 2.11
N LEU A 157 -21.21 -23.68 2.38
CA LEU A 157 -21.93 -23.50 3.64
C LEU A 157 -23.22 -24.31 3.71
N LEU A 158 -23.82 -24.57 2.55
CA LEU A 158 -25.09 -25.28 2.41
C LEU A 158 -24.98 -26.29 1.26
N ASP A 159 -25.82 -27.33 1.32
CA ASP A 159 -25.97 -28.27 0.21
C ASP A 159 -26.69 -27.66 -0.99
N ASP A 160 -26.59 -28.35 -2.13
CA ASP A 160 -27.09 -27.89 -3.42
C ASP A 160 -28.62 -27.72 -3.44
N ALA A 161 -29.35 -28.51 -2.66
CA ALA A 161 -30.80 -28.45 -2.60
C ALA A 161 -31.27 -27.19 -1.84
N ALA A 162 -30.63 -26.89 -0.70
CA ALA A 162 -30.88 -25.68 0.07
C ALA A 162 -30.51 -24.43 -0.72
N VAL A 163 -29.36 -24.43 -1.42
CA VAL A 163 -28.95 -23.32 -2.29
C VAL A 163 -29.98 -23.11 -3.42
N LYS A 164 -30.44 -24.18 -4.08
CA LYS A 164 -31.45 -24.10 -5.14
C LYS A 164 -32.76 -23.49 -4.62
N GLY A 165 -33.21 -23.88 -3.44
CA GLY A 165 -34.41 -23.32 -2.81
C GLY A 165 -34.28 -21.82 -2.50
N LEU A 166 -33.13 -21.38 -1.97
CA LEU A 166 -32.90 -19.97 -1.65
C LEU A 166 -32.77 -19.07 -2.90
N ARG A 167 -32.34 -19.65 -4.02
CA ARG A 167 -32.22 -18.95 -5.31
C ARG A 167 -33.55 -18.78 -6.03
N ASP A 168 -34.58 -19.52 -5.64
CA ASP A 168 -35.85 -19.53 -6.35
C ASP A 168 -36.55 -18.16 -6.29
N GLY A 169 -37.04 -17.68 -7.44
CA GLY A 169 -37.65 -16.36 -7.57
C GLY A 169 -36.72 -15.15 -7.44
N LEU A 170 -35.41 -15.35 -7.21
CA LEU A 170 -34.45 -14.24 -7.22
C LEU A 170 -34.10 -13.81 -8.65
N PRO A 171 -33.98 -12.49 -8.92
CA PRO A 171 -33.30 -11.99 -10.10
C PRO A 171 -31.91 -12.62 -10.29
N GLU A 172 -31.48 -12.77 -11.54
CA GLU A 172 -30.25 -13.48 -11.91
C GLU A 172 -29.01 -12.95 -11.19
N ASP A 173 -28.84 -11.62 -11.11
CA ASP A 173 -27.74 -10.96 -10.40
C ASP A 173 -27.68 -11.37 -8.92
N ARG A 174 -28.84 -11.40 -8.25
CA ARG A 174 -28.95 -11.80 -6.83
C ARG A 174 -28.77 -13.30 -6.64
N SER A 175 -29.26 -14.10 -7.59
CA SER A 175 -29.12 -15.56 -7.61
C SER A 175 -27.65 -15.98 -7.73
N LEU A 176 -26.88 -15.30 -8.59
CA LEU A 176 -25.44 -15.50 -8.76
C LEU A 176 -24.66 -15.02 -7.53
N ALA A 177 -24.96 -13.83 -7.00
CA ALA A 177 -24.31 -13.31 -5.80
C ALA A 177 -24.53 -14.22 -4.58
N LEU A 178 -25.75 -14.72 -4.38
CA LEU A 178 -26.07 -15.67 -3.33
C LEU A 178 -25.27 -16.98 -3.50
N THR A 179 -25.18 -17.50 -4.72
CA THR A 179 -24.42 -18.72 -5.00
C THR A 179 -22.94 -18.54 -4.69
N ALA A 180 -22.34 -17.43 -5.15
CA ALA A 180 -20.95 -17.11 -4.88
C ALA A 180 -20.70 -17.03 -3.37
N ALA A 181 -21.53 -16.26 -2.63
CA ALA A 181 -21.38 -16.08 -1.19
C ALA A 181 -21.49 -17.39 -0.38
N LEU A 182 -22.25 -18.39 -0.86
CA LEU A 182 -22.42 -19.68 -0.17
C LEU A 182 -21.36 -20.72 -0.56
N ARG A 183 -20.62 -20.50 -1.64
CA ARG A 183 -19.71 -21.51 -2.22
C ARG A 183 -18.25 -21.08 -2.32
N THR A 184 -17.95 -19.79 -2.23
CA THR A 184 -16.57 -19.28 -2.29
C THR A 184 -16.14 -18.73 -0.93
N GLY A 185 -14.84 -18.75 -0.66
CA GLY A 185 -14.29 -18.19 0.59
C GLY A 185 -14.29 -16.67 0.64
N VAL A 186 -14.28 -16.03 -0.52
CA VAL A 186 -14.37 -14.58 -0.69
C VAL A 186 -15.32 -14.31 -1.85
N SER A 187 -16.24 -13.38 -1.67
CA SER A 187 -17.09 -12.86 -2.74
C SER A 187 -17.25 -11.35 -2.59
N ILE A 188 -17.29 -10.62 -3.70
CA ILE A 188 -17.44 -9.17 -3.73
C ILE A 188 -18.69 -8.85 -4.52
N LEU A 189 -19.68 -8.25 -3.86
CA LEU A 189 -20.87 -7.72 -4.51
C LEU A 189 -20.69 -6.21 -4.73
N ARG A 190 -20.50 -5.80 -5.98
CA ARG A 190 -20.49 -4.38 -6.36
C ARG A 190 -21.88 -3.96 -6.82
N GLY A 191 -22.36 -2.83 -6.32
CA GLY A 191 -23.63 -2.23 -6.75
C GLY A 191 -23.44 -0.73 -6.97
N GLY A 192 -24.04 -0.19 -8.03
CA GLY A 192 -24.22 1.26 -8.18
C GLY A 192 -25.42 1.74 -7.35
N GLU A 193 -25.62 3.06 -7.28
CA GLU A 193 -26.89 3.61 -6.78
C GLU A 193 -28.02 3.11 -7.67
N ARG A 194 -28.87 2.22 -7.15
CA ARG A 194 -30.11 1.87 -7.84
C ARG A 194 -31.00 3.10 -7.87
N GLU A 195 -31.49 3.47 -9.06
CA GLU A 195 -32.71 4.24 -9.22
C GLU A 195 -33.75 3.69 -8.24
N ARG A 196 -34.17 4.53 -7.28
CA ARG A 196 -35.25 4.18 -6.35
C ARG A 196 -36.44 3.74 -7.20
N PRO A 197 -37.07 2.59 -6.94
CA PRO A 197 -38.33 2.28 -7.59
C PRO A 197 -39.28 3.44 -7.26
N VAL A 198 -39.74 4.14 -8.30
CA VAL A 198 -40.81 5.13 -8.17
C VAL A 198 -42.02 4.33 -7.71
N LEU A 199 -42.33 4.43 -6.41
CA LEU A 199 -43.55 3.88 -5.84
C LEU A 199 -44.73 4.52 -6.57
N GLY A 200 -45.40 3.77 -7.45
CA GLY A 200 -46.73 4.15 -7.94
C GLY A 200 -47.05 4.05 -9.43
N GLN A 201 -46.32 3.33 -10.28
CA GLN A 201 -46.84 3.01 -11.61
C GLN A 201 -47.25 1.54 -11.75
N PRO A 202 -48.49 1.25 -12.20
CA PRO A 202 -48.92 -0.10 -12.49
C PRO A 202 -48.27 -0.58 -13.80
N VAL A 203 -47.84 -1.84 -13.82
CA VAL A 203 -47.33 -2.53 -15.02
C VAL A 203 -48.54 -2.95 -15.88
N PRO A 204 -48.51 -2.80 -17.23
CA PRO A 204 -49.55 -3.30 -18.12
C PRO A 204 -49.64 -4.84 -18.14
#